data_AF-A0AA38YM20-F1
#
_entry.id   AF-A0AA38YM20-F1
#
_cell.length_a   1.000
_cell.length_b   1.000
_cell.length_c   1.000
_cell.angle_alpha   90.00
_cell.angle_beta   90.00
_cell.angle_gamma   90.00
#
_symmetry.space_group_name_H-M   'P 1'
#
loop_
_entity.id
_entity.type
_entity.pdbx_description
1 polymer ?
#
loop_
_entity_poly.entity_id
_entity_poly.type
_entity_poly.pdbx_seq_one_letter_code
_entity_poly.pdbx_strand_id
1 'polypeptide(L)'
;MGRDPNYWENPLEFSPSRFLNEDGSIKRGLDVKGQQFLLLPFGSGRRICPGASLTLQIVPSTIAAVIQCFDWKVGDGGNGSINMEEGHGSSRAHPLVCVPVARFNPFLTHAG
;
A
#
# COMPACT_ATOMS: atom_id res chain seq x y z
N MET A 1 -0.11 3.66 -18.43
CA MET A 1 -1.40 3.34 -17.77
C MET A 1 -1.42 3.76 -16.30
N GLY A 2 -0.74 3.09 -15.36
CA GLY A 2 -0.86 3.42 -13.92
C GLY A 2 -0.41 4.83 -13.51
N ARG A 3 0.51 5.46 -14.27
CA ARG A 3 0.97 6.84 -14.08
C ARG A 3 0.51 7.80 -15.19
N ASP A 4 -0.44 7.39 -16.02
CA ASP A 4 -0.86 8.16 -17.19
C ASP A 4 -1.94 9.19 -16.82
N PRO A 5 -1.68 10.50 -17.02
CA PRO A 5 -2.63 11.56 -16.64
C PRO A 5 -3.93 11.53 -17.45
N ASN A 6 -3.97 10.86 -18.60
CA ASN A 6 -5.20 10.71 -19.39
C ASN A 6 -6.21 9.76 -18.73
N TYR A 7 -5.74 8.89 -17.84
CA TYR A 7 -6.56 7.89 -17.16
C TYR A 7 -6.71 8.16 -15.66
N TRP A 8 -5.75 8.86 -15.07
CA TRP A 8 -5.70 9.11 -13.63
C TRP A 8 -5.34 10.57 -13.35
N GLU A 9 -6.25 11.29 -12.69
CA GLU A 9 -5.97 12.58 -12.06
C GLU A 9 -4.83 12.47 -11.04
N ASN A 10 -3.89 13.43 -11.05
CA ASN A 10 -2.70 13.45 -10.19
C ASN A 10 -2.02 12.07 -10.08
N PRO A 11 -1.57 11.49 -11.21
CA PRO A 11 -1.18 10.08 -11.28
C PRO A 11 0.08 9.73 -10.48
N LEU A 12 0.84 10.74 -10.04
CA LEU A 12 2.04 10.60 -9.21
C LEU A 12 1.76 10.80 -7.72
N GLU A 13 0.56 11.23 -7.35
CA GLU A 13 0.15 11.42 -5.96
C GLU A 13 -0.38 10.12 -5.37
N PHE A 14 0.04 9.80 -4.15
CA PHE A 14 -0.54 8.70 -3.39
C PHE A 14 -1.92 9.11 -2.84
N SER A 15 -2.97 8.74 -3.56
CA SER A 15 -4.37 9.06 -3.18
C SER A 15 -5.24 7.79 -3.12
N PRO A 16 -5.39 7.15 -1.94
CA PRO A 16 -6.23 5.95 -1.80
C PRO A 16 -7.71 6.20 -2.07
N SER A 17 -8.21 7.40 -1.75
CA SER A 17 -9.60 7.79 -1.96
C SER A 17 -9.99 7.78 -3.44
N ARG A 18 -9.03 7.84 -4.36
CA ARG A 18 -9.28 7.82 -5.80
C ARG A 18 -10.01 6.56 -6.29
N PHE A 19 -9.94 5.48 -5.53
CA PHE A 19 -10.60 4.20 -5.80
C PHE A 19 -12.00 4.07 -5.18
N LEU A 20 -12.45 5.06 -4.41
CA LEU A 20 -13.70 5.06 -3.65
C LEU A 20 -14.71 6.08 -4.19
N ASN A 21 -15.99 5.76 -4.10
CA ASN A 21 -17.09 6.72 -4.21
C ASN A 21 -17.22 7.51 -2.89
N GLU A 22 -18.04 8.56 -2.88
CA GLU A 22 -18.26 9.40 -1.69
C GLU A 22 -18.82 8.62 -0.48
N ASP A 23 -19.56 7.54 -0.75
CA ASP A 23 -20.12 6.65 0.29
C ASP A 23 -19.11 5.59 0.80
N GLY A 24 -17.86 5.62 0.32
CA GLY A 24 -16.81 4.67 0.68
C GLY A 24 -16.87 3.33 -0.05
N SER A 25 -17.80 3.13 -0.99
CA SER A 25 -17.82 1.95 -1.86
C SER A 25 -16.76 2.04 -2.97
N ILE A 26 -16.28 0.89 -3.47
CA ILE A 26 -15.30 0.88 -4.57
C ILE A 26 -15.95 1.39 -5.87
N LYS A 27 -15.26 2.28 -6.62
CA LYS A 27 -15.76 2.77 -7.92
C LYS A 27 -15.99 1.60 -8.89
N ARG A 28 -17.10 1.66 -9.64
CA ARG A 28 -17.41 0.65 -10.67
C ARG A 28 -16.32 0.59 -11.75
N GLY A 29 -16.03 -0.60 -12.25
CA GLY A 29 -15.02 -0.81 -13.29
C GLY A 29 -13.58 -0.86 -12.77
N LEU A 30 -13.38 -0.81 -11.44
CA LEU A 30 -12.09 -1.14 -10.83
C LEU A 30 -12.05 -2.60 -10.44
N ASP A 31 -11.17 -3.36 -11.08
CA ASP A 31 -10.85 -4.74 -10.73
C ASP A 31 -9.35 -4.98 -10.96
N VAL A 32 -8.74 -5.72 -10.04
CA VAL A 32 -7.33 -6.11 -10.11
C VAL A 32 -7.13 -7.55 -10.62
N LYS A 33 -8.22 -8.28 -10.87
CA LYS A 33 -8.23 -9.65 -11.41
C LYS A 33 -8.10 -9.67 -12.95
N GLY A 34 -7.82 -8.52 -13.56
CA GLY A 34 -7.50 -8.42 -14.98
C GLY A 34 -8.71 -8.37 -15.91
N GLN A 35 -9.94 -8.18 -15.38
CA GLN A 35 -11.15 -8.03 -16.19
C GLN A 35 -11.36 -6.59 -16.67
N GLN A 36 -10.68 -5.63 -16.04
CA GLN A 36 -10.73 -4.21 -16.37
C GLN A 36 -9.29 -3.71 -16.61
N PHE A 37 -9.08 -3.02 -17.73
CA PHE A 37 -7.74 -2.67 -18.20
C PHE A 37 -7.17 -1.39 -17.56
N LEU A 38 -7.98 -0.66 -16.80
CA LEU A 38 -7.55 0.56 -16.11
C LEU A 38 -6.51 0.27 -15.01
N LEU A 39 -6.54 -0.94 -14.42
CA LEU A 39 -5.68 -1.34 -13.31
C LEU A 39 -5.26 -2.81 -13.45
N LEU A 40 -4.00 -3.08 -13.83
CA LEU A 40 -3.49 -4.43 -14.09
C LEU A 40 -2.24 -4.79 -13.25
N PRO A 41 -2.28 -4.68 -11.90
CA PRO A 41 -1.11 -4.95 -11.07
C PRO A 41 -0.64 -6.41 -11.13
N PHE A 42 -1.54 -7.33 -11.50
CA PHE A 42 -1.25 -8.76 -11.65
C PHE A 42 -1.24 -9.23 -13.11
N GLY A 43 -1.40 -8.32 -14.08
CA GLY A 43 -1.61 -8.66 -15.49
C GLY A 43 -3.04 -9.14 -15.79
N SER A 44 -3.21 -9.83 -16.92
CA SER A 44 -4.50 -10.39 -17.37
C SER A 44 -4.29 -11.63 -18.25
N GLY A 45 -5.37 -12.37 -18.51
CA GLY A 45 -5.40 -13.53 -19.42
C GLY A 45 -4.57 -14.72 -18.95
N ARG A 46 -4.05 -15.51 -19.90
CA ARG A 46 -3.33 -16.79 -19.62
C ARG A 46 -2.04 -16.64 -18.82
N ARG A 47 -1.53 -15.41 -18.66
CA ARG A 47 -0.27 -15.10 -17.97
C ARG A 47 -0.49 -14.19 -16.76
N ILE A 48 -1.73 -14.09 -16.26
CA ILE A 48 -2.00 -13.40 -15.01
C ILE A 48 -1.18 -14.02 -13.87
N CYS A 49 -0.72 -13.20 -12.93
CA CYS A 49 0.07 -13.66 -11.79
C CYS A 49 -0.67 -14.78 -11.03
N PRO A 50 -0.09 -15.98 -10.91
CA PRO A 50 -0.75 -17.09 -10.22
C PRO A 50 -0.93 -16.81 -8.71
N GLY A 51 -0.18 -15.86 -8.15
CA GLY A 51 -0.27 -15.42 -6.76
C GLY A 51 -1.34 -14.35 -6.48
N ALA A 52 -2.06 -13.85 -7.47
CA ALA A 52 -2.98 -12.70 -7.30
C ALA A 52 -4.00 -12.91 -6.16
N SER A 53 -4.69 -14.05 -6.15
CA SER A 53 -5.68 -14.37 -5.11
C SER A 53 -5.06 -14.43 -3.71
N LEU A 54 -3.86 -15.01 -3.59
CA LEU A 54 -3.15 -15.12 -2.31
C LEU A 54 -2.74 -13.74 -1.80
N THR A 55 -2.18 -12.90 -2.67
CA THR A 55 -1.78 -11.53 -2.33
C THR A 55 -2.98 -10.70 -1.85
N LEU A 56 -4.15 -10.86 -2.48
CA LEU A 56 -5.37 -10.15 -2.09
C LEU A 56 -5.92 -10.57 -0.71
N GLN A 57 -5.53 -11.74 -0.20
CA GLN A 57 -5.86 -12.16 1.17
C GLN A 57 -4.79 -11.70 2.16
N ILE A 58 -3.51 -11.90 1.83
CA ILE A 58 -2.41 -11.67 2.79
C ILE A 58 -2.15 -10.17 2.99
N VAL A 59 -2.03 -9.39 1.91
CA VAL A 59 -1.56 -7.99 2.01
C VAL A 59 -2.49 -7.12 2.87
N PRO A 60 -3.83 -7.13 2.70
CA PRO A 60 -4.71 -6.33 3.54
C PRO A 60 -4.59 -6.70 5.02
N SER A 61 -4.54 -7.99 5.35
CA SER A 61 -4.42 -8.45 6.74
C SER A 61 -3.08 -8.07 7.36
N THR A 62 -1.98 -8.21 6.63
CA THR A 62 -0.64 -7.81 7.12
C THR A 62 -0.58 -6.31 7.35
N ILE A 63 -1.05 -5.49 6.40
CA ILE A 63 -1.05 -4.03 6.54
C ILE A 63 -1.94 -3.60 7.70
N ALA A 64 -3.13 -4.18 7.83
CA ALA A 64 -4.05 -3.88 8.94
C ALA A 64 -3.42 -4.16 10.30
N ALA A 65 -2.76 -5.31 10.47
CA ALA A 65 -2.07 -5.67 11.71
C ALA A 65 -0.92 -4.69 12.03
N VAL A 66 -0.09 -4.37 11.04
CA VAL A 66 1.04 -3.43 11.16
C VAL A 66 0.58 -2.03 11.55
N ILE A 67 -0.49 -1.52 10.94
CA ILE A 67 -1.07 -0.20 11.25
C ILE A 67 -1.76 -0.20 12.62
N GLN A 68 -2.48 -1.28 12.95
CA GLN A 68 -3.23 -1.37 14.21
C GLN A 68 -2.29 -1.45 15.42
N CYS A 69 -1.18 -2.19 15.31
CA CYS A 69 -0.30 -2.49 16.43
C CYS A 69 0.79 -1.45 16.66
N PHE A 70 1.22 -0.71 15.63
CA PHE A 70 2.42 0.13 15.70
C PHE A 70 2.24 1.52 15.11
N ASP A 71 2.79 2.52 15.80
CA ASP A 71 3.22 3.77 15.20
C ASP A 71 4.62 3.61 14.60
N TRP A 72 4.98 4.44 13.62
CA TRP A 72 6.22 4.29 12.87
C TRP A 72 7.04 5.57 12.93
N LYS A 73 8.30 5.45 13.37
CA LYS A 73 9.29 6.53 13.31
C LYS A 73 10.19 6.32 12.11
N VAL A 74 10.40 7.36 11.31
CA VAL A 74 11.23 7.30 10.10
C VAL A 74 12.67 7.67 10.44
N GLY A 75 13.64 6.87 9.97
CA GLY A 75 15.05 7.06 10.26
C GLY A 75 15.43 6.83 11.72
N ASP A 76 16.71 7.02 12.04
CA ASP A 76 17.19 6.96 13.41
C ASP A 76 16.70 8.19 14.20
N GLY A 77 15.89 7.98 15.24
CA GLY A 77 15.33 9.07 16.06
C GLY A 77 14.04 9.73 15.54
N GLY A 78 13.49 9.33 14.38
CA GLY A 78 12.17 9.80 13.93
C GLY A 78 12.11 11.08 13.09
N ASN A 79 13.26 11.66 12.73
CA ASN A 79 13.36 12.84 11.86
C ASN A 79 13.88 12.50 10.45
N GLY A 80 13.82 11.24 10.04
CA GLY A 80 14.27 10.81 8.72
C GLY A 80 13.30 11.21 7.59
N SER A 81 13.83 11.36 6.38
CA SER A 81 13.06 11.49 5.15
C SER A 81 12.99 10.15 4.41
N ILE A 82 11.85 9.85 3.77
CA ILE A 82 11.71 8.65 2.93
C ILE A 82 12.07 9.01 1.49
N ASN A 83 13.07 8.34 0.92
CA ASN A 83 13.34 8.42 -0.51
C ASN A 83 12.46 7.40 -1.27
N MET A 84 11.69 7.88 -2.25
CA MET A 84 10.77 7.11 -3.09
C MET A 84 11.29 6.90 -4.52
N GLU A 85 12.56 7.21 -4.78
CA GLU A 85 13.24 6.92 -6.04
C GLU A 85 13.09 5.44 -6.39
N GLU A 86 12.74 5.18 -7.65
CA GLU A 86 12.45 3.85 -8.16
C GLU A 86 13.75 3.11 -8.48
N GLY A 87 13.84 1.87 -8.00
CA GLY A 87 14.95 0.96 -8.28
C GLY A 87 14.65 0.11 -9.52
N HIS A 88 15.20 -1.10 -9.55
CA HIS A 88 14.89 -2.04 -10.62
C HIS A 88 13.47 -2.60 -10.45
N GLY A 89 12.67 -2.55 -11.52
CA GLY A 89 11.26 -2.95 -11.48
C GLY A 89 10.47 -2.08 -10.51
N SER A 90 9.53 -2.67 -9.78
CA SER A 90 8.68 -1.94 -8.83
C SER A 90 9.30 -1.73 -7.43
N SER A 91 10.61 -1.88 -7.29
CA SER A 91 11.30 -1.71 -6.01
C SER A 91 11.69 -0.25 -5.77
N ARG A 92 11.98 0.11 -4.51
CA ARG A 92 12.63 1.39 -4.21
C ARG A 92 14.15 1.25 -4.34
N ALA A 93 14.80 2.28 -4.85
CA ALA A 93 16.26 2.35 -4.98
C ALA A 93 16.96 2.33 -3.61
N HIS A 94 16.29 2.89 -2.59
CA HIS A 94 16.80 2.95 -1.23
C HIS A 94 15.87 2.21 -0.25
N PRO A 95 16.42 1.42 0.71
CA PRO A 95 15.63 0.76 1.74
C PRO A 95 14.77 1.72 2.55
N LEU A 96 13.66 1.22 3.12
CA LEU A 96 12.83 2.00 4.05
C LEU A 96 13.37 1.65 5.43
N VAL A 97 13.85 2.65 6.15
CA VAL A 97 14.30 2.47 7.53
C VAL A 97 13.26 3.13 8.43
N CYS A 98 12.49 2.29 9.11
CA CYS A 98 11.50 2.72 10.10
C CYS A 98 11.61 1.87 11.36
N VAL A 99 11.31 2.49 12.51
CA VAL A 99 11.25 1.81 13.80
C VAL A 99 9.78 1.71 14.23
N PRO A 100 9.24 0.49 14.44
CA PRO A 100 7.90 0.31 14.99
C PRO A 100 7.88 0.66 16.48
N VAL A 101 6.86 1.40 16.90
CA VAL A 101 6.58 1.77 18.29
C VAL A 101 5.21 1.18 18.63
N ALA A 102 5.16 0.26 19.60
CA ALA A 102 3.91 -0.38 19.97
C ALA A 102 2.88 0.66 20.47
N ARG A 103 1.69 0.69 19.86
CA ARG A 103 0.58 1.57 20.26
C ARG A 103 0.00 1.17 21.61
N PHE A 104 -0.04 -0.13 21.86
CA PHE A 104 -0.52 -0.71 23.09
C PHE A 104 0.58 -1.57 23.70
N ASN A 105 1.04 -1.18 24.89
CA ASN A 105 1.96 -1.97 25.69
C ASN A 105 1.22 -2.49 26.93
N PRO A 106 0.73 -3.75 26.92
CA PRO A 106 0.02 -4.32 28.06
C PRO A 106 0.89 -4.50 29.32
N PHE A 107 2.21 -4.29 29.22
CA PHE A 107 3.15 -4.49 30.31
C PHE A 107 3.53 -3.20 31.04
N LEU A 108 3.05 -2.02 30.60
CA LEU A 108 3.34 -0.73 31.25
C LEU A 108 2.19 -0.23 32.14
N THR A 109 1.05 -0.92 32.22
CA THR A 109 -0.14 -0.48 32.98
C THR A 109 -0.10 -0.84 34.48
N HIS A 110 1.01 -1.35 35.02
CA HIS A 110 1.13 -1.74 36.43
C HIS A 110 2.28 -1.05 37.20
N ALA A 111 2.85 0.03 36.67
CA ALA A 111 3.78 0.89 37.41
C ALA A 111 3.07 2.17 37.85
N GLY A 112 2.29 2.10 38.93
CA GLY A 112 1.57 3.22 39.54
C GLY A 112 0.90 2.80 40.83
#